data_AF-A0A399UJG5-F1
#
_entry.id   AF-A0A399UJG5-F1
#
_cell.length_a   1.000
_cell.length_b   1.000
_cell.length_c   1.000
_cell.angle_alpha   90.00
_cell.angle_beta   90.00
_cell.angle_gamma   90.00
#
_symmetry.space_group_name_H-M   'P 1'
#
loop_
_entity.id
_entity.type
_entity.pdbx_description
1 polymer ?
#
loop_
_entity_poly.entity_id
_entity_poly.type
_entity_poly.pdbx_seq_one_letter_code
_entity_poly.pdbx_strand_id
1 'polypeptide(L)'
;MVIQDLPPEQPAVVAAAPPEWDLTVGVINATVQLDQSIDGGQRKVGTGFLIAAPRPDGTPRVLLVTARHVLDVMPGREARIGWRTAEADGVWKFTPETLTIRDAAGEPVWTSHPERDVAVMQISAPPAFAQAAIPSGWLADAGAFDRWRMGPGDELMALGYPHGLSANRAGFPILRLGRISSWPLTPIRHFPTFLLDFVVAQGNSGGPVFWTPAARRVPGAPAPDHPFIAGVLVQEVQSGGQGIDLGVVVHADYVRETIALLDQSGD
;
A
#
# COMPACT_ATOMS: atom_id res chain seq x y z
N MET A 1 44.82 30.01 -42.47
CA MET A 1 44.96 29.37 -41.16
C MET A 1 43.65 29.60 -40.43
N VAL A 2 42.78 28.59 -40.38
CA VAL A 2 41.41 28.71 -39.86
C VAL A 2 41.44 28.41 -38.37
N ILE A 3 40.97 29.36 -37.56
CA ILE A 3 40.75 29.18 -36.12
C ILE A 3 39.38 28.51 -35.99
N GLN A 4 39.36 27.23 -35.60
CA GLN A 4 38.13 26.54 -35.19
C GLN A 4 37.96 26.79 -33.69
N ASP A 5 36.97 27.61 -33.33
CA ASP A 5 36.49 27.71 -31.95
C ASP A 5 35.81 26.39 -31.58
N LEU A 6 36.33 25.72 -30.56
CA LEU A 6 35.66 24.59 -29.93
C LEU A 6 34.39 25.08 -29.22
N PRO A 7 33.25 24.38 -29.33
CA PRO A 7 32.05 24.75 -28.61
C PRO A 7 32.29 24.67 -27.09
N PRO A 8 31.62 25.52 -26.29
CA PRO A 8 31.79 25.51 -24.84
C PRO A 8 31.42 24.13 -24.28
N GLU A 9 32.22 23.64 -23.33
CA GLU A 9 31.90 22.44 -22.57
C GLU A 9 30.49 22.60 -21.96
N GLN A 10 29.58 21.71 -22.35
CA GLN A 10 28.29 21.61 -21.68
C GLN A 10 28.58 21.28 -20.21
N PRO A 11 28.08 22.09 -19.25
CA PRO A 11 28.21 21.73 -17.86
C PRO A 11 27.62 20.34 -17.70
N ALA A 12 28.41 19.43 -17.11
CA ALA A 12 27.95 18.10 -16.79
C ALA A 12 26.58 18.25 -16.12
N VAL A 13 25.56 17.59 -16.67
CA VAL A 13 24.27 17.47 -16.02
C VAL A 13 24.55 16.71 -14.73
N VAL A 14 24.81 17.45 -13.65
CA VAL A 14 24.84 16.90 -12.31
C VAL A 14 23.43 16.40 -12.11
N ALA A 15 23.24 15.09 -12.26
CA ALA A 15 21.98 14.46 -11.94
C ALA A 15 21.59 14.98 -10.56
N ALA A 16 20.46 15.67 -10.49
CA ALA A 16 19.93 16.14 -9.22
C ALA A 16 19.96 14.95 -8.25
N ALA A 17 20.39 15.18 -7.01
CA ALA A 17 20.24 14.18 -5.96
C ALA A 17 18.79 13.67 -6.04
N PRO A 18 18.56 12.34 -6.00
CA PRO A 18 17.20 11.82 -6.01
C PRO A 18 16.41 12.59 -4.94
N PRO A 19 15.19 13.08 -5.26
CA PRO A 19 14.45 13.88 -4.31
C PRO A 19 14.41 13.12 -2.98
N GLU A 20 14.70 13.80 -1.87
CA GLU A 20 14.33 13.31 -0.54
C GLU A 20 12.85 12.98 -0.64
N TRP A 21 12.59 11.70 -0.83
CA TRP A 21 11.27 11.17 -1.07
C TRP A 21 10.45 11.62 0.13
N ASP A 22 9.45 12.51 -0.05
CA ASP A 22 8.50 12.73 1.02
C ASP A 22 7.81 11.38 1.24
N LEU A 23 8.24 10.74 2.32
CA LEU A 23 7.95 9.37 2.70
C LEU A 23 6.46 9.14 2.80
N THR A 24 5.69 10.18 3.12
CA THR A 24 4.23 10.13 3.14
C THR A 24 3.66 10.23 1.74
N VAL A 25 4.15 11.17 0.93
CA VAL A 25 3.68 11.39 -0.45
C VAL A 25 3.97 10.19 -1.35
N GLY A 26 5.08 9.50 -1.18
CA GLY A 26 5.35 8.29 -1.95
C GLY A 26 4.38 7.15 -1.64
N VAL A 27 4.04 6.92 -0.37
CA VAL A 27 3.02 5.91 -0.01
C VAL A 27 1.64 6.35 -0.53
N ILE A 28 1.32 7.65 -0.52
CA ILE A 28 0.11 8.21 -1.15
C ILE A 28 0.06 7.90 -2.65
N ASN A 29 1.19 8.07 -3.36
CA ASN A 29 1.30 7.80 -4.79
C ASN A 29 1.21 6.30 -5.11
N ALA A 30 1.71 5.44 -4.21
CA ALA A 30 1.64 3.99 -4.35
C ALA A 30 0.30 3.38 -3.93
N THR A 31 -0.50 4.07 -3.13
CA THR A 31 -1.83 3.59 -2.73
C THR A 31 -2.83 3.82 -3.86
N VAL A 32 -3.80 2.95 -4.08
CA VAL A 32 -4.79 3.01 -5.18
C VAL A 32 -6.19 2.64 -4.71
N GLN A 33 -7.22 3.19 -5.37
CA GLN A 33 -8.61 2.77 -5.15
C GLN A 33 -8.89 1.50 -5.97
N LEU A 34 -9.58 0.54 -5.37
CA LEU A 34 -10.12 -0.63 -6.05
C LEU A 34 -11.65 -0.58 -5.97
N ASP A 35 -12.34 -0.80 -7.08
CA ASP A 35 -13.79 -0.91 -7.04
C ASP A 35 -14.40 -1.80 -8.11
N GLN A 36 -15.58 -2.35 -7.83
CA GLN A 36 -16.37 -3.09 -8.80
C GLN A 36 -17.84 -2.69 -8.65
N SER A 37 -18.45 -2.26 -9.76
CA SER A 37 -19.90 -2.12 -9.84
C SER A 37 -20.54 -3.51 -9.82
N ILE A 38 -21.55 -3.69 -8.99
CA ILE A 38 -22.34 -4.91 -8.91
C ILE A 38 -23.80 -4.61 -9.27
N ASP A 39 -24.57 -5.66 -9.56
CA ASP A 39 -25.97 -5.54 -9.94
C ASP A 39 -26.78 -4.74 -8.91
N GLY A 40 -27.80 -4.02 -9.39
CA GLY A 40 -28.64 -3.18 -8.54
C GLY A 40 -28.01 -1.82 -8.17
N GLY A 41 -26.96 -1.40 -8.88
CA GLY A 41 -26.34 -0.08 -8.72
C GLY A 41 -25.46 0.08 -7.48
N GLN A 42 -25.20 -1.02 -6.76
CA GLN A 42 -24.26 -1.02 -5.65
C GLN A 42 -22.82 -1.05 -6.18
N ARG A 43 -21.89 -0.51 -5.39
CA ARG A 43 -20.46 -0.50 -5.70
C ARG A 43 -19.70 -1.09 -4.52
N LYS A 44 -18.84 -2.05 -4.80
CA LYS A 44 -17.86 -2.58 -3.84
C LYS A 44 -16.59 -1.77 -3.99
N VAL A 45 -16.02 -1.34 -2.87
CA VAL A 45 -14.84 -0.48 -2.86
C VAL A 45 -13.87 -0.98 -1.81
N GLY A 46 -12.58 -0.91 -2.13
CA GLY A 46 -11.48 -1.16 -1.22
C GLY A 46 -10.27 -0.30 -1.59
N THR A 47 -9.20 -0.51 -0.85
CA THR A 47 -7.90 0.13 -1.06
C THR A 47 -6.89 -0.96 -1.41
N GLY A 48 -5.91 -0.62 -2.24
CA GLY A 48 -4.69 -1.41 -2.38
C GLY A 48 -3.47 -0.51 -2.42
N PHE A 49 -2.29 -1.09 -2.41
CA PHE A 49 -1.04 -0.36 -2.58
C PHE A 49 -0.03 -1.15 -3.39
N LEU A 50 0.86 -0.44 -4.07
CA LEU A 50 1.82 -1.01 -5.00
C LEU A 50 3.16 -1.27 -4.32
N ILE A 51 3.69 -2.46 -4.53
CA ILE A 51 5.02 -2.89 -4.09
C ILE A 51 5.91 -3.15 -5.31
N ALA A 52 7.11 -2.55 -5.31
CA ALA A 52 8.21 -2.97 -6.17
C ALA A 52 8.92 -4.16 -5.52
N ALA A 53 8.64 -5.35 -6.01
CA ALA A 53 9.20 -6.61 -5.54
C ALA A 53 9.75 -7.36 -6.75
N PRO A 54 11.06 -7.30 -7.06
CA PRO A 54 11.62 -8.10 -8.15
C PRO A 54 11.26 -9.58 -8.03
N ARG A 55 11.19 -10.27 -9.16
CA ARG A 55 11.12 -11.74 -9.21
C ARG A 55 12.37 -12.36 -8.59
N PRO A 56 12.34 -13.65 -8.21
CA PRO A 56 13.53 -14.36 -7.74
C PRO A 56 14.72 -14.29 -8.72
N ASP A 57 14.46 -14.20 -10.03
CA ASP A 57 15.46 -14.02 -11.09
C ASP A 57 16.01 -12.58 -11.22
N GLY A 58 15.52 -11.65 -10.41
CA GLY A 58 15.88 -10.22 -10.43
C GLY A 58 15.05 -9.36 -11.37
N THR A 59 14.14 -9.93 -12.17
CA THR A 59 13.31 -9.18 -13.11
C THR A 59 12.38 -8.21 -12.35
N PRO A 60 12.38 -6.91 -12.67
CA PRO A 60 11.47 -5.96 -12.04
C PRO A 60 9.99 -6.32 -12.28
N ARG A 61 9.16 -6.22 -11.25
CA ARG A 61 7.70 -6.31 -11.35
C ARG A 61 7.04 -5.43 -10.29
N VAL A 62 5.78 -5.11 -10.52
CA VAL A 62 4.91 -4.39 -9.58
C VAL A 62 3.83 -5.34 -9.09
N LEU A 63 3.64 -5.36 -7.78
CA LEU A 63 2.61 -6.14 -7.11
C LEU A 63 1.57 -5.20 -6.52
N LEU A 64 0.29 -5.49 -6.73
CA LEU A 64 -0.82 -4.93 -5.98
C LEU A 64 -1.02 -5.74 -4.70
N VAL A 65 -1.01 -5.07 -3.55
CA VAL A 65 -1.35 -5.65 -2.24
C VAL A 65 -2.68 -5.09 -1.77
N THR A 66 -3.54 -5.94 -1.22
CA THR A 66 -4.81 -5.55 -0.60
C THR A 66 -5.22 -6.58 0.46
N ALA A 67 -6.36 -6.36 1.12
CA ALA A 67 -6.98 -7.37 1.98
C ALA A 67 -7.71 -8.39 1.08
N ARG A 68 -7.62 -9.70 1.40
CA ARG A 68 -8.22 -10.75 0.58
C ARG A 68 -9.72 -10.53 0.41
N HIS A 69 -10.43 -10.19 1.49
CA HIS A 69 -11.88 -10.00 1.43
C HIS A 69 -12.31 -8.87 0.46
N VAL A 70 -11.44 -7.89 0.15
CA VAL A 70 -11.74 -6.83 -0.84
C VAL A 70 -12.00 -7.45 -2.21
N LEU A 71 -11.19 -8.45 -2.60
CA LEU A 71 -11.32 -9.15 -3.88
C LEU A 71 -12.40 -10.24 -3.82
N ASP A 72 -12.63 -10.84 -2.65
CA ASP A 72 -13.70 -11.84 -2.45
C ASP A 72 -15.09 -11.23 -2.66
N VAL A 73 -15.33 -10.02 -2.16
CA VAL A 73 -16.63 -9.33 -2.32
C VAL A 73 -16.83 -8.70 -3.69
N MET A 74 -15.84 -8.79 -4.59
CA MET A 74 -15.91 -8.37 -5.99
C MET A 74 -16.10 -9.61 -6.89
N PRO A 75 -17.33 -10.11 -7.07
CA PRO A 75 -17.60 -11.39 -7.73
C PRO A 75 -17.30 -11.41 -9.23
N GLY A 76 -17.28 -10.24 -9.88
CA GLY A 76 -17.02 -10.14 -11.31
C GLY A 76 -15.56 -10.46 -11.67
N ARG A 77 -15.34 -10.77 -12.95
CA ARG A 77 -14.01 -11.01 -13.53
C ARG A 77 -13.09 -9.80 -13.42
N GLU A 78 -13.67 -8.61 -13.54
CA GLU A 78 -12.95 -7.35 -13.65
C GLU A 78 -13.36 -6.39 -12.53
N ALA A 79 -12.38 -5.80 -11.87
CA ALA A 79 -12.53 -4.61 -11.06
C ALA A 79 -11.97 -3.40 -11.81
N ARG A 80 -12.00 -2.24 -11.17
CA ARG A 80 -11.30 -1.03 -11.61
C ARG A 80 -10.21 -0.67 -10.61
N ILE A 81 -9.09 -0.20 -11.12
CA ILE A 81 -7.98 0.36 -10.37
C ILE A 81 -7.84 1.85 -10.70
N GLY A 82 -7.75 2.68 -9.67
CA GLY A 82 -7.77 4.13 -9.83
C GLY A 82 -6.38 4.74 -10.04
N TRP A 83 -6.07 5.17 -11.27
CA TRP A 83 -4.86 5.93 -11.57
C TRP A 83 -5.05 7.44 -11.48
N ARG A 84 -3.96 8.15 -11.23
CA ARG A 84 -3.89 9.61 -11.20
C ARG A 84 -2.69 10.06 -12.02
N THR A 85 -2.91 11.01 -12.90
CA THR A 85 -1.84 11.57 -13.75
C THR A 85 -1.79 13.07 -13.54
N ALA A 86 -0.59 13.59 -13.28
CA ALA A 86 -0.35 15.02 -13.28
C ALA A 86 -0.38 15.54 -14.73
N GLU A 87 -1.14 16.59 -14.98
CA GLU A 87 -1.17 17.30 -16.26
C GLU A 87 -0.21 18.50 -16.23
N ALA A 88 0.09 19.05 -17.41
CA ALA A 88 1.13 20.07 -17.58
C ALA A 88 0.82 21.40 -16.86
N ASP A 89 -0.45 21.66 -16.55
CA ASP A 89 -0.92 22.85 -15.84
C ASP A 89 -0.96 22.66 -14.30
N GLY A 90 -0.52 21.49 -13.80
CA GLY A 90 -0.53 21.14 -12.39
C GLY A 90 -1.86 20.56 -11.90
N VAL A 91 -2.86 20.43 -12.77
CA VAL A 91 -4.10 19.70 -12.47
C VAL A 91 -3.79 18.19 -12.45
N TRP A 92 -4.56 17.47 -11.66
CA TRP A 92 -4.49 16.01 -11.62
C TRP A 92 -5.78 15.41 -12.15
N LYS A 93 -5.63 14.39 -12.99
CA LYS A 93 -6.74 13.65 -13.58
C LYS A 93 -6.82 12.25 -13.01
N PHE A 94 -8.00 11.88 -12.52
CA PHE A 94 -8.33 10.51 -12.14
C PHE A 94 -8.76 9.71 -13.38
N THR A 95 -8.06 8.62 -13.70
CA THR A 95 -8.31 7.78 -14.88
C THR A 95 -8.33 6.32 -14.44
N PRO A 96 -9.48 5.78 -14.01
CA PRO A 96 -9.56 4.39 -13.60
C PRO A 96 -9.45 3.46 -14.82
N GLU A 97 -8.74 2.36 -14.66
CA GLU A 97 -8.59 1.32 -15.68
C GLU A 97 -9.14 -0.02 -15.21
N THR A 98 -9.45 -0.90 -16.16
CA THR A 98 -9.86 -2.27 -15.89
C THR A 98 -8.72 -3.06 -15.27
N LEU A 99 -9.02 -3.76 -14.18
CA LEU A 99 -8.15 -4.70 -13.49
C LEU A 99 -8.79 -6.09 -13.55
N THR A 100 -8.20 -7.02 -14.29
CA THR A 100 -8.63 -8.42 -14.27
C THR A 100 -8.24 -9.05 -12.94
N ILE A 101 -9.23 -9.55 -12.19
CA ILE A 101 -9.03 -10.19 -10.87
C ILE A 101 -9.40 -11.67 -10.87
N ARG A 102 -10.04 -12.16 -11.94
CA ARG A 102 -10.30 -13.58 -12.19
C ARG A 102 -10.07 -13.94 -13.65
N ASP A 103 -9.79 -15.21 -13.92
CA ASP A 103 -9.58 -15.73 -15.26
C ASP A 103 -10.92 -16.00 -16.00
N ALA A 104 -10.88 -16.77 -17.09
CA ALA A 104 -12.08 -17.06 -17.87
C ALA A 104 -12.96 -18.15 -17.24
N ALA A 105 -12.38 -19.01 -16.41
CA ALA A 105 -13.08 -20.00 -15.61
C ALA A 105 -13.69 -19.40 -14.34
N GLY A 106 -13.30 -18.18 -13.98
CA GLY A 106 -13.74 -17.48 -12.77
C GLY A 106 -12.79 -17.68 -11.59
N GLU A 107 -11.64 -18.30 -11.80
CA GLU A 107 -10.65 -18.54 -10.77
C GLU A 107 -9.84 -17.27 -10.48
N PRO A 108 -9.48 -17.00 -9.21
CA PRO A 108 -8.61 -15.90 -8.83
C PRO A 108 -7.29 -15.88 -9.63
N VAL A 109 -6.90 -14.71 -10.13
CA VAL A 109 -5.53 -14.49 -10.70
C VAL A 109 -4.59 -13.83 -9.70
N TRP A 110 -4.96 -13.86 -8.42
CA TRP A 110 -4.22 -13.33 -7.29
C TRP A 110 -3.90 -14.43 -6.28
N THR A 111 -2.81 -14.28 -5.56
CA THR A 111 -2.40 -15.18 -4.48
C THR A 111 -2.88 -14.62 -3.15
N SER A 112 -3.44 -15.46 -2.28
CA SER A 112 -3.77 -15.05 -0.91
C SER A 112 -2.99 -15.83 0.12
N HIS A 113 -2.79 -15.18 1.26
CA HIS A 113 -2.24 -15.86 2.43
C HIS A 113 -3.23 -16.93 2.92
N PRO A 114 -2.77 -18.16 3.26
CA PRO A 114 -3.66 -19.23 3.68
C PRO A 114 -4.42 -18.92 4.98
N GLU A 115 -3.76 -18.23 5.92
CA GLU A 115 -4.31 -17.98 7.26
C GLU A 115 -4.66 -16.52 7.57
N ARG A 116 -4.37 -15.59 6.65
CA ARG A 116 -4.44 -14.16 6.92
C ARG A 116 -5.15 -13.45 5.79
N ASP A 117 -5.81 -12.36 6.11
CA ASP A 117 -6.64 -11.61 5.17
C ASP A 117 -5.79 -10.67 4.29
N VAL A 118 -4.91 -11.27 3.48
CA VAL A 118 -3.96 -10.58 2.60
C VAL A 118 -4.01 -11.24 1.23
N ALA A 119 -4.03 -10.42 0.18
CA ALA A 119 -3.91 -10.85 -1.21
C ALA A 119 -2.88 -10.01 -1.95
N VAL A 120 -2.16 -10.66 -2.86
CA VAL A 120 -1.12 -10.08 -3.70
C VAL A 120 -1.33 -10.52 -5.15
N MET A 121 -1.17 -9.60 -6.08
CA MET A 121 -1.32 -9.86 -7.52
C MET A 121 -0.27 -9.09 -8.31
N GLN A 122 0.37 -9.74 -9.28
CA GLN A 122 1.20 -9.00 -10.23
C GLN A 122 0.33 -8.18 -11.18
N ILE A 123 0.68 -6.91 -11.39
CA ILE A 123 -0.03 -6.02 -12.31
C ILE A 123 0.91 -5.30 -13.27
N SER A 124 0.36 -4.83 -14.38
CA SER A 124 0.99 -3.81 -15.23
C SER A 124 0.52 -2.44 -14.79
N ALA A 125 1.37 -1.71 -14.05
CA ALA A 125 1.07 -0.35 -13.62
C ALA A 125 1.62 0.67 -14.64
N PRO A 126 0.96 1.83 -14.82
CA PRO A 126 1.53 2.93 -15.60
C PRO A 126 2.92 3.33 -15.07
N PRO A 127 3.85 3.84 -15.92
CA PRO A 127 5.24 4.08 -15.52
C PRO A 127 5.41 4.91 -14.24
N ALA A 128 4.60 5.95 -14.04
CA ALA A 128 4.63 6.78 -12.83
C ALA A 128 4.27 5.99 -11.57
N PHE A 129 3.30 5.06 -11.65
CA PHE A 129 2.91 4.20 -10.54
C PHE A 129 3.91 3.09 -10.29
N ALA A 130 4.50 2.53 -11.36
CA ALA A 130 5.58 1.56 -11.24
C ALA A 130 6.82 2.18 -10.56
N GLN A 131 7.14 3.43 -10.88
CA GLN A 131 8.23 4.18 -10.24
C GLN A 131 7.89 4.56 -8.79
N ALA A 132 6.62 4.86 -8.50
CA ALA A 132 6.17 5.19 -7.16
C ALA A 132 5.97 3.97 -6.24
N ALA A 133 5.98 2.74 -6.78
CA ALA A 133 5.73 1.52 -6.03
C ALA A 133 6.73 1.37 -4.87
N ILE A 134 6.22 1.00 -3.69
CA ILE A 134 6.99 0.95 -2.45
C ILE A 134 8.01 -0.19 -2.54
N PRO A 135 9.30 0.03 -2.22
CA PRO A 135 10.27 -1.05 -2.21
C PRO A 135 9.86 -2.17 -1.25
N SER A 136 9.89 -3.43 -1.70
CA SER A 136 9.55 -4.59 -0.85
C SER A 136 10.37 -4.69 0.45
N GLY A 137 11.59 -4.14 0.46
CA GLY A 137 12.41 -4.01 1.66
C GLY A 137 11.81 -3.12 2.76
N TRP A 138 10.82 -2.29 2.43
CA TRP A 138 10.10 -1.45 3.39
C TRP A 138 8.92 -2.17 4.05
N LEU A 139 8.57 -3.39 3.62
CA LEU A 139 7.63 -4.23 4.36
C LEU A 139 8.31 -4.71 5.65
N ALA A 140 7.77 -4.31 6.79
CA ALA A 140 8.28 -4.73 8.10
C ALA A 140 8.32 -6.26 8.21
N ASP A 141 9.50 -6.80 8.53
CA ASP A 141 9.67 -8.22 8.84
C ASP A 141 9.21 -8.54 10.28
N ALA A 142 9.17 -9.83 10.61
CA ALA A 142 8.77 -10.35 11.92
C ALA A 142 9.50 -9.72 13.13
N GLY A 143 10.71 -9.20 12.96
CA GLY A 143 11.50 -8.58 14.02
C GLY A 143 11.46 -7.05 14.05
N ALA A 144 10.83 -6.40 13.07
CA ALA A 144 10.87 -4.94 12.92
C ALA A 144 10.29 -4.21 14.13
N PHE A 145 9.18 -4.70 14.69
CA PHE A 145 8.54 -4.07 15.85
C PHE A 145 9.43 -4.17 17.10
N ASP A 146 10.09 -5.31 17.32
CA ASP A 146 11.05 -5.46 18.43
C ASP A 146 12.29 -4.59 18.22
N ARG A 147 12.87 -4.60 17.01
CA ARG A 147 14.06 -3.79 16.67
C ARG A 147 13.84 -2.31 16.91
N TRP A 148 12.69 -1.80 16.47
CA TRP A 148 12.37 -0.39 16.61
C TRP A 148 11.70 -0.05 17.94
N ARG A 149 11.40 -1.03 18.80
CA ARG A 149 10.59 -0.87 20.01
C ARG A 149 9.24 -0.23 19.72
N MET A 150 8.54 -0.72 18.69
CA MET A 150 7.16 -0.32 18.43
C MET A 150 6.24 -0.83 19.53
N GLY A 151 5.35 0.02 20.02
CA GLY A 151 4.47 -0.32 21.13
C GLY A 151 3.22 0.55 21.22
N PRO A 152 2.33 0.27 22.18
CA PRO A 152 1.14 1.05 22.42
C PRO A 152 1.46 2.54 22.56
N GLY A 153 0.65 3.38 21.90
CA GLY A 153 0.85 4.83 21.87
C GLY A 153 1.76 5.35 20.76
N ASP A 154 2.57 4.50 20.12
CA ASP A 154 3.28 4.89 18.90
C ASP A 154 2.27 5.20 17.78
N GLU A 155 2.52 6.29 17.05
CA GLU A 155 1.68 6.71 15.95
C GLU A 155 2.02 5.96 14.67
N LEU A 156 0.99 5.53 13.95
CA LEU A 156 1.06 5.02 12.59
C LEU A 156 0.05 5.76 11.72
N MET A 157 0.40 5.89 10.45
CA MET A 157 -0.46 6.44 9.43
C MET A 157 -1.16 5.33 8.67
N ALA A 158 -2.39 5.57 8.21
CA ALA A 158 -3.16 4.67 7.38
C ALA A 158 -3.71 5.43 6.17
N LEU A 159 -3.64 4.83 4.99
CA LEU A 159 -4.22 5.39 3.77
C LEU A 159 -5.40 4.55 3.31
N GLY A 160 -6.48 5.19 2.89
CA GLY A 160 -7.66 4.47 2.43
C GLY A 160 -8.67 5.31 1.66
N TYR A 161 -9.71 4.64 1.18
CA TYR A 161 -10.85 5.23 0.48
C TYR A 161 -12.15 4.99 1.25
N PRO A 162 -12.37 5.65 2.40
CA PRO A 162 -13.56 5.46 3.21
C PRO A 162 -14.81 5.79 2.39
N HIS A 163 -15.72 4.83 2.28
CA HIS A 163 -16.91 4.84 1.43
C HIS A 163 -16.64 5.12 -0.06
N GLY A 164 -15.41 4.83 -0.51
CA GLY A 164 -14.93 5.15 -1.86
C GLY A 164 -14.63 6.63 -2.11
N LEU A 165 -14.59 7.46 -1.06
CA LEU A 165 -14.23 8.86 -1.16
C LEU A 165 -12.73 9.05 -1.30
N SER A 166 -12.36 10.00 -2.14
CA SER A 166 -10.97 10.46 -2.32
C SER A 166 -10.75 11.75 -1.54
N ALA A 167 -9.51 12.04 -1.16
CA ALA A 167 -9.14 13.26 -0.44
C ALA A 167 -9.43 14.54 -1.25
N ASN A 168 -9.46 14.42 -2.57
CA ASN A 168 -9.72 15.51 -3.50
C ASN A 168 -10.24 14.94 -4.83
N ARG A 169 -10.59 15.84 -5.76
CA ARG A 169 -11.07 15.47 -7.11
C ARG A 169 -10.04 14.70 -7.95
N ALA A 170 -8.77 14.73 -7.55
CA ALA A 170 -7.69 14.04 -8.23
C ALA A 170 -7.63 12.54 -7.93
N GLY A 171 -8.42 12.04 -6.97
CA GLY A 171 -8.51 10.60 -6.70
C GLY A 171 -7.46 10.08 -5.71
N PHE A 172 -6.79 10.95 -4.95
CA PHE A 172 -5.83 10.55 -3.92
C PHE A 172 -6.50 9.90 -2.70
N PRO A 173 -5.83 8.95 -2.02
CA PRO A 173 -6.33 8.35 -0.78
C PRO A 173 -6.45 9.39 0.34
N ILE A 174 -7.29 9.09 1.32
CA ILE A 174 -7.40 9.86 2.55
C ILE A 174 -6.38 9.31 3.54
N LEU A 175 -5.47 10.19 4.00
CA LEU A 175 -4.52 9.90 5.06
C LEU A 175 -5.20 10.04 6.43
N ARG A 176 -5.04 9.03 7.28
CA ARG A 176 -5.48 9.01 8.67
C ARG A 176 -4.30 8.71 9.58
N LEU A 177 -4.38 9.19 10.81
CA LEU A 177 -3.40 8.95 11.87
C LEU A 177 -4.10 8.17 12.97
N GLY A 178 -3.45 7.13 13.48
CA GLY A 178 -3.91 6.38 14.65
C GLY A 178 -2.75 5.95 15.52
N ARG A 179 -3.06 5.51 16.75
CA ARG A 179 -2.04 4.97 17.68
C ARG A 179 -2.21 3.48 17.85
N ILE A 180 -1.09 2.78 18.06
CA ILE A 180 -1.15 1.36 18.40
C ILE A 180 -1.90 1.21 19.74
N SER A 181 -2.92 0.35 19.76
CA SER A 181 -3.86 0.20 20.89
C SER A 181 -4.00 -1.23 21.40
N SER A 182 -3.11 -2.12 20.97
CA SER A 182 -3.05 -3.50 21.45
C SER A 182 -1.68 -3.83 22.00
N TRP A 183 -1.65 -4.80 22.91
CA TRP A 183 -0.43 -5.39 23.44
C TRP A 183 -0.69 -6.86 23.81
N PRO A 184 0.29 -7.77 23.62
CA PRO A 184 1.58 -7.58 22.94
C PRO A 184 1.46 -7.57 21.41
N LEU A 185 2.55 -7.17 20.73
CA LEU A 185 2.62 -7.10 19.25
C LEU A 185 3.49 -8.23 18.66
N THR A 186 4.36 -8.82 19.47
CA THR A 186 5.32 -9.85 19.06
C THR A 186 5.34 -11.00 20.09
N PRO A 187 5.69 -12.23 19.68
CA PRO A 187 6.00 -12.64 18.31
C PRO A 187 4.72 -12.73 17.45
N ILE A 188 4.81 -12.30 16.20
CA ILE A 188 3.66 -12.15 15.28
C ILE A 188 2.89 -13.44 14.98
N ARG A 189 3.50 -14.61 15.23
CA ARG A 189 2.81 -15.91 15.13
C ARG A 189 1.73 -16.11 16.21
N HIS A 190 1.92 -15.49 17.38
CA HIS A 190 0.95 -15.52 18.48
C HIS A 190 0.07 -14.27 18.46
N PHE A 191 0.56 -13.18 17.87
CA PHE A 191 -0.14 -11.91 17.71
C PHE A 191 -0.14 -11.49 16.24
N PRO A 192 -0.94 -12.15 15.38
CA PRO A 192 -0.89 -11.96 13.92
C PRO A 192 -1.45 -10.61 13.45
N THR A 193 -2.16 -9.93 14.34
CA THR A 193 -2.77 -8.63 14.10
C THR A 193 -2.55 -7.72 15.29
N PHE A 194 -2.56 -6.42 15.04
CA PHE A 194 -2.57 -5.40 16.07
C PHE A 194 -3.70 -4.38 15.82
N LEU A 195 -4.06 -3.64 16.86
CA LEU A 195 -5.13 -2.64 16.83
C LEU A 195 -4.55 -1.24 16.65
N LEU A 196 -5.24 -0.42 15.86
CA LEU A 196 -4.95 1.00 15.67
C LEU A 196 -6.19 1.83 16.04
N ASP A 197 -6.02 2.83 16.90
CA ASP A 197 -7.08 3.74 17.35
C ASP A 197 -7.36 4.82 16.31
N PHE A 198 -8.31 4.53 15.42
CA PHE A 198 -8.89 5.47 14.47
C PHE A 198 -10.19 4.89 13.88
N VAL A 199 -11.11 5.77 13.50
CA VAL A 199 -12.35 5.40 12.81
C VAL A 199 -12.02 4.63 11.53
N VAL A 200 -12.57 3.43 11.38
CA VAL A 200 -12.48 2.66 10.14
C VAL A 200 -13.83 2.70 9.45
N ALA A 201 -13.83 2.77 8.12
CA ALA A 201 -15.03 2.72 7.32
C ALA A 201 -14.83 1.70 6.20
N GLN A 202 -15.93 1.20 5.66
CA GLN A 202 -15.91 0.40 4.43
C GLN A 202 -15.07 1.12 3.37
N GLY A 203 -14.19 0.40 2.67
CA GLY A 203 -13.29 0.98 1.67
C GLY A 203 -11.91 1.36 2.19
N ASN A 204 -11.69 1.45 3.51
CA ASN A 204 -10.32 1.53 4.06
C ASN A 204 -9.58 0.19 3.98
N SER A 205 -10.31 -0.94 3.94
CA SER A 205 -9.73 -2.28 3.85
C SER A 205 -8.74 -2.41 2.69
N GLY A 206 -7.61 -3.06 2.97
CA GLY A 206 -6.48 -3.22 2.06
C GLY A 206 -5.51 -2.04 2.03
N GLY A 207 -5.81 -0.97 2.76
CA GLY A 207 -4.95 0.20 2.89
C GLY A 207 -3.65 -0.10 3.64
N PRO A 208 -2.51 0.51 3.25
CA PRO A 208 -1.26 0.36 3.97
C PRO A 208 -1.34 1.11 5.30
N VAL A 209 -0.86 0.45 6.36
CA VAL A 209 -0.56 1.08 7.65
C VAL A 209 0.96 1.18 7.76
N PHE A 210 1.47 2.37 8.02
CA PHE A 210 2.89 2.66 7.87
C PHE A 210 3.39 3.69 8.88
N TRP A 211 4.70 3.70 9.07
CA TRP A 211 5.41 4.69 9.87
C TRP A 211 6.27 5.59 8.98
N THR A 212 6.32 6.88 9.30
CA THR A 212 7.28 7.84 8.74
C THR A 212 7.89 8.67 9.88
N PRO A 213 9.01 9.37 9.66
CA PRO A 213 9.59 10.27 10.66
C PRO A 213 8.66 11.37 11.19
N ALA A 214 7.55 11.65 10.51
CA ALA A 214 6.54 12.61 10.97
C ALA A 214 5.66 12.04 12.11
N ALA A 215 5.61 10.72 12.28
CA ALA A 215 4.78 10.07 13.30
C ALA A 215 5.48 10.06 14.67
N ARG A 216 4.76 10.44 15.73
CA ARG A 216 5.32 10.47 17.08
C ARG A 216 5.56 9.06 17.60
N ARG A 217 6.64 8.93 18.37
CA ARG A 217 7.04 7.69 19.02
C ARG A 217 7.32 7.89 20.50
N VAL A 218 7.32 6.81 21.26
CA VAL A 218 7.74 6.83 22.67
C VAL A 218 9.17 7.39 22.81
N PRO A 219 9.42 8.29 23.78
CA PRO A 219 10.73 8.89 23.96
C PRO A 219 11.84 7.84 24.15
N GLY A 220 12.96 8.06 23.46
CA GLY A 220 14.13 7.21 23.55
C GLY A 220 14.07 5.94 22.72
N ALA A 221 12.98 5.61 22.00
CA ALA A 221 12.97 4.50 21.05
C ALA A 221 14.05 4.67 19.95
N PRO A 222 14.66 3.58 19.44
CA PRO A 222 15.58 3.67 18.31
C PRO A 222 14.79 4.18 17.10
N ALA A 223 15.35 5.16 16.39
CA ALA A 223 14.70 5.71 15.20
C ALA A 223 14.89 4.74 14.02
N PRO A 224 13.81 4.33 13.34
CA PRO A 224 13.93 3.66 12.05
C PRO A 224 14.69 4.55 11.08
N ASP A 225 15.61 3.96 10.34
CA ASP A 225 16.46 4.59 9.34
C ASP A 225 15.72 4.85 8.01
N HIS A 226 14.57 4.22 7.81
CA HIS A 226 13.66 4.45 6.69
C HIS A 226 12.19 4.24 7.12
N PRO A 227 11.20 4.76 6.35
CA PRO A 227 9.79 4.41 6.54
C PRO A 227 9.58 2.92 6.36
N PHE A 228 8.52 2.41 6.95
CA PHE A 228 8.13 1.05 6.71
C PHE A 228 6.61 0.91 6.71
N ILE A 229 6.14 -0.07 5.95
CA ILE A 229 4.77 -0.56 6.01
C ILE A 229 4.70 -1.53 7.18
N ALA A 230 3.94 -1.16 8.20
CA ALA A 230 3.70 -1.95 9.41
C ALA A 230 2.73 -3.11 9.13
N GLY A 231 1.78 -2.90 8.20
CA GLY A 231 0.79 -3.90 7.86
C GLY A 231 -0.28 -3.42 6.89
N VAL A 232 -1.32 -4.25 6.77
CA VAL A 232 -2.50 -4.01 5.94
C VAL A 232 -3.71 -3.86 6.86
N LEU A 233 -4.48 -2.79 6.70
CA LEU A 233 -5.74 -2.64 7.41
C LEU A 233 -6.78 -3.60 6.82
N VAL A 234 -7.38 -4.46 7.64
CA VAL A 234 -8.30 -5.51 7.16
C VAL A 234 -9.73 -5.38 7.66
N GLN A 235 -9.95 -4.82 8.85
CA GLN A 235 -11.31 -4.68 9.37
C GLN A 235 -11.41 -3.57 10.42
N GLU A 236 -12.64 -3.19 10.72
CA GLU A 236 -13.00 -2.46 11.93
C GLU A 236 -13.36 -3.47 13.04
N VAL A 237 -12.98 -3.18 14.29
CA VAL A 237 -13.52 -3.93 15.43
C VAL A 237 -14.98 -3.54 15.64
N GLN A 238 -15.85 -4.55 15.71
CA GLN A 238 -17.27 -4.36 15.95
C GLN A 238 -17.68 -4.92 17.30
N SER A 239 -18.57 -4.21 18.00
CA SER A 239 -19.24 -4.65 19.22
C SER A 239 -20.73 -4.31 19.13
N GLY A 240 -21.61 -5.29 19.34
CA GLY A 240 -23.06 -5.08 19.25
C GLY A 240 -23.56 -4.57 17.89
N GLY A 241 -22.84 -4.85 16.80
CA GLY A 241 -23.16 -4.37 15.45
C GLY A 241 -22.74 -2.93 15.16
N GLN A 242 -21.99 -2.29 16.08
CA GLN A 242 -21.42 -0.95 15.88
C GLN A 242 -19.89 -1.04 15.88
N GLY A 243 -19.26 -0.24 15.01
CA GLY A 243 -17.83 0.01 15.05
C GLY A 243 -17.45 0.74 16.35
N ILE A 244 -16.28 0.41 16.89
CA ILE A 244 -15.75 1.06 18.10
C ILE A 244 -14.48 1.87 17.82
N ASP A 245 -14.35 2.38 16.60
CA ASP A 245 -13.24 3.23 16.16
C ASP A 245 -11.85 2.58 16.31
N LEU A 246 -11.78 1.25 16.13
CA LEU A 246 -10.52 0.49 16.13
C LEU A 246 -10.33 -0.23 14.80
N GLY A 247 -9.19 0.00 14.17
CA GLY A 247 -8.75 -0.75 13.01
C GLY A 247 -7.94 -1.98 13.41
N VAL A 248 -8.20 -3.11 12.76
CA VAL A 248 -7.37 -4.31 12.87
C VAL A 248 -6.42 -4.34 11.69
N VAL A 249 -5.14 -4.48 12.00
CA VAL A 249 -4.04 -4.47 11.04
C VAL A 249 -3.35 -5.83 11.06
N VAL A 250 -3.25 -6.48 9.89
CA VAL A 250 -2.42 -7.68 9.70
C VAL A 250 -0.97 -7.23 9.48
N HIS A 251 -0.02 -7.83 10.20
CA HIS A 251 1.41 -7.49 10.07
C HIS A 251 1.92 -7.61 8.62
N ALA A 252 2.81 -6.70 8.21
CA ALA A 252 3.40 -6.70 6.87
C ALA A 252 4.24 -7.95 6.57
N ASP A 253 4.70 -8.68 7.58
CA ASP A 253 5.40 -9.96 7.39
C ASP A 253 4.53 -10.96 6.60
N TYR A 254 3.21 -10.97 6.83
CA TYR A 254 2.28 -11.80 6.06
C TYR A 254 2.13 -11.35 4.60
N VAL A 255 2.41 -10.09 4.27
CA VAL A 255 2.55 -9.64 2.88
C VAL A 255 3.80 -10.25 2.27
N ARG A 256 4.93 -10.29 3.01
CA ARG A 256 6.19 -10.91 2.56
C ARG A 256 5.99 -12.41 2.32
N GLU A 257 5.31 -13.10 3.23
CA GLU A 257 4.93 -14.51 3.06
C GLU A 257 4.05 -14.71 1.82
N THR A 258 3.06 -13.84 1.58
CA THR A 258 2.18 -13.93 0.41
C THR A 258 2.93 -13.69 -0.91
N ILE A 259 3.90 -12.77 -0.93
CA ILE A 259 4.79 -12.57 -2.09
C ILE A 259 5.61 -13.84 -2.34
N ALA A 260 6.15 -14.47 -1.29
CA ALA A 260 6.88 -15.73 -1.43
C ALA A 260 6.02 -16.89 -1.95
N LEU A 261 4.73 -16.93 -1.60
CA LEU A 261 3.77 -17.90 -2.15
C LEU A 261 3.47 -17.63 -3.63
N LEU A 262 3.32 -16.37 -4.02
CA LEU A 262 3.16 -15.96 -5.41
C LEU A 262 4.37 -16.42 -6.25
N ASP A 263 5.58 -16.25 -5.72
CA ASP A 263 6.82 -16.65 -6.39
C ASP A 263 6.90 -18.16 -6.62
N GLN A 264 6.36 -18.97 -5.71
CA GLN A 264 6.31 -20.44 -5.86
C GLN A 264 5.25 -20.92 -6.84
N SER A 265 4.22 -20.11 -7.11
CA SER A 265 3.09 -20.47 -7.99
C SER A 265 3.33 -20.09 -9.45
N GLY A 266 4.39 -19.33 -9.72
CA GLY A 266 4.76 -18.83 -11.06
C GLY A 266 5.85 -19.64 -11.77
N ASP A 267 6.36 -20.70 -11.14
CA ASP A 267 7.19 -21.76 -11.74
C ASP A 267 6.31 -22.88 -12.31
#